data_AF-A0A918N4N5-F1
#
_entry.id   AF-A0A918N4N5-F1
#
_cell.length_a   1.000
_cell.length_b   1.000
_cell.length_c   1.000
_cell.angle_alpha   90.00
_cell.angle_beta   90.00
_cell.angle_gamma   90.00
#
_symmetry.space_group_name_H-M   'P 1'
#
loop_
_entity.id
_entity.type
_entity.pdbx_description
1 polymer ?
#
loop_
_entity_poly.entity_id
_entity_poly.type
_entity_poly.pdbx_seq_one_letter_code
_entity_poly.pdbx_strand_id
1 'polypeptide(L)'
;MKDDFKQDYDFELRLASESEIASLAEHLARKNWERTQKNKEDIELNANAPEALDIIAEEKKAILDLIKNKVLVQDYKKYKASIFVYNYIKEQNKGVIATMTLRVIKTEYGMRSLNHEEIVLNLKNLKKLVQNENLQDKGRPKGPGNRALQRTIEIDKYLESNPKKDMDNICKEFGISKSTYYRTKWWLKGKVVL
;
A
#
# COMPACT_ATOMS: atom_id res chain seq x y z
N MET A 1 23.06 20.42 -1.49
CA MET A 1 23.70 19.26 -2.14
C MET A 1 22.99 19.05 -3.46
N LYS A 2 23.69 19.11 -4.59
CA LYS A 2 23.12 18.68 -5.87
C LYS A 2 23.41 17.18 -5.96
N ASP A 3 22.53 16.38 -5.38
CA ASP A 3 22.57 14.93 -5.57
C ASP A 3 22.12 14.68 -7.00
N ASP A 4 23.07 14.47 -7.92
CA ASP A 4 22.76 14.11 -9.29
C ASP A 4 22.41 12.63 -9.29
N PHE A 5 21.14 12.32 -8.99
CA PHE A 5 20.59 10.96 -8.93
C PHE A 5 20.96 10.12 -10.16
N LYS A 6 21.16 10.77 -11.31
CA LYS A 6 21.61 10.11 -12.53
C LYS A 6 23.03 9.57 -12.38
N GLN A 7 23.96 10.33 -11.81
CA GLN A 7 25.35 9.88 -11.58
C GLN A 7 25.42 8.80 -10.50
N ASP A 8 24.67 8.96 -9.40
CA ASP A 8 24.79 8.07 -8.24
C ASP A 8 24.06 6.73 -8.40
N TYR A 9 22.94 6.75 -9.12
CA TYR A 9 21.98 5.64 -9.16
C TYR A 9 21.62 5.15 -10.56
N ASP A 10 22.16 5.82 -11.60
CA ASP A 10 21.73 5.61 -12.99
C ASP A 10 20.21 5.69 -13.11
N PHE A 11 19.70 6.80 -12.56
CA PHE A 11 18.28 7.09 -12.50
C PHE A 11 17.72 7.53 -13.85
N GLU A 12 16.59 6.95 -14.24
CA GLU A 12 15.87 7.34 -15.46
C GLU A 12 14.37 7.49 -15.18
N LEU A 13 13.77 8.50 -15.82
CA LEU A 13 12.34 8.72 -15.80
C LEU A 13 11.77 8.51 -17.21
N ARG A 14 10.81 7.61 -17.37
CA ARG A 14 10.20 7.31 -18.67
C ARG A 14 8.74 6.87 -18.55
N LEU A 15 8.06 6.75 -19.68
CA LEU A 15 6.76 6.08 -19.74
C LEU A 15 6.96 4.55 -19.75
N ALA A 16 6.02 3.83 -19.15
CA ALA A 16 6.00 2.38 -19.17
C ALA A 16 5.66 1.86 -20.58
N SER A 17 6.24 0.73 -20.96
CA SER A 17 5.83 0.01 -22.17
C SER A 17 4.46 -0.67 -21.96
N GLU A 18 3.80 -1.06 -23.04
CA GLU A 18 2.56 -1.85 -22.98
C GLU A 18 2.74 -3.16 -22.21
N SER A 19 3.88 -3.84 -22.38
CA SER A 19 4.20 -5.07 -21.66
C SER A 19 4.38 -4.86 -20.16
N GLU A 20 4.97 -3.75 -19.75
CA GLU A 20 5.09 -3.38 -18.34
C GLU A 20 3.74 -3.02 -17.72
N ILE A 21 2.91 -2.30 -18.45
CA ILE A 21 1.55 -1.95 -18.04
C ILE A 21 0.71 -3.23 -17.88
N ALA A 22 0.81 -4.17 -18.83
CA ALA A 22 0.11 -5.45 -18.75
C ALA A 22 0.57 -6.29 -17.55
N SER A 23 1.88 -6.31 -17.26
CA SER A 23 2.45 -7.00 -16.11
C SER A 23 2.02 -6.37 -14.78
N LEU A 24 1.97 -5.04 -14.72
CA LEU A 24 1.46 -4.29 -13.57
C LEU A 24 -0.04 -4.59 -13.35
N ALA A 25 -0.84 -4.54 -14.40
CA ALA A 25 -2.29 -4.80 -14.31
C ALA A 25 -2.58 -6.23 -13.82
N GLU A 26 -1.85 -7.21 -14.34
CA GLU A 26 -1.91 -8.61 -13.88
C GLU A 26 -1.60 -8.73 -12.38
N HIS A 27 -0.50 -8.10 -11.93
CA HIS A 27 -0.11 -8.10 -10.52
C HIS A 27 -1.19 -7.51 -9.62
N LEU A 28 -1.77 -6.37 -10.03
CA LEU A 28 -2.82 -5.69 -9.27
C LEU A 28 -4.12 -6.49 -9.23
N ALA A 29 -4.54 -7.09 -10.36
CA ALA A 29 -5.72 -7.93 -10.44
C ALA A 29 -5.63 -9.13 -9.48
N ARG A 30 -4.48 -9.82 -9.48
CA ARG A 30 -4.21 -10.92 -8.54
C ARG A 30 -4.26 -10.46 -7.09
N LYS A 31 -3.67 -9.31 -6.76
CA LYS A 31 -3.70 -8.76 -5.40
C LYS A 31 -5.11 -8.37 -4.96
N ASN A 32 -5.94 -7.84 -5.85
CA ASN A 32 -7.34 -7.52 -5.55
C ASN A 32 -8.17 -8.79 -5.32
N TRP A 33 -7.97 -9.81 -6.15
CA TRP A 33 -8.59 -11.12 -5.95
C TRP A 33 -8.20 -11.74 -4.60
N GLU A 34 -6.91 -11.80 -4.28
CA GLU A 34 -6.39 -12.27 -2.98
C GLU A 34 -7.03 -11.54 -1.79
N ARG A 35 -7.18 -10.21 -1.88
CA ARG A 35 -7.83 -9.41 -0.83
C ARG A 35 -9.32 -9.70 -0.68
N THR A 36 -10.01 -9.90 -1.80
CA THR A 36 -11.44 -10.17 -1.84
C THR A 36 -11.74 -11.54 -1.23
N GLN A 37 -10.89 -12.53 -1.53
CA GLN A 37 -10.99 -13.88 -0.99
C GLN A 37 -10.61 -13.95 0.49
N LYS A 38 -9.57 -13.23 0.96
CA LYS A 38 -9.25 -13.16 2.40
C LYS A 38 -10.38 -12.66 3.31
N ASN A 39 -11.39 -11.99 2.75
CA ASN A 39 -12.56 -11.51 3.48
C ASN A 39 -13.73 -12.50 3.46
N LYS A 40 -13.64 -13.60 2.71
CA LYS A 40 -14.60 -14.72 2.65
C LYS A 40 -13.87 -15.97 3.16
N GLU A 41 -14.20 -16.41 4.37
CA GLU A 41 -13.57 -17.48 5.17
C GLU A 41 -12.71 -18.55 4.46
N ASP A 42 -11.59 -18.91 5.12
CA ASP A 42 -10.73 -20.12 5.06
C ASP A 42 -11.03 -21.23 4.02
N ILE A 43 -11.11 -20.89 2.74
CA ILE A 43 -11.00 -21.88 1.65
C ILE A 43 -9.59 -21.74 1.05
N GLU A 44 -8.79 -22.79 1.13
CA GLU A 44 -7.52 -22.89 0.39
C GLU A 44 -7.83 -22.91 -1.12
N LEU A 45 -7.88 -21.72 -1.73
CA LEU A 45 -8.19 -21.57 -3.15
C LEU A 45 -6.93 -21.38 -3.98
N ASN A 46 -6.80 -22.23 -4.99
CA ASN A 46 -5.73 -22.16 -5.98
C ASN A 46 -6.04 -21.02 -6.96
N ALA A 47 -5.19 -19.97 -6.99
CA ALA A 47 -5.29 -18.84 -7.91
C ALA A 47 -5.14 -19.22 -9.41
N ASN A 48 -4.85 -20.50 -9.69
CA ASN A 48 -4.79 -21.07 -11.03
C ASN A 48 -6.03 -21.91 -11.39
N ALA A 49 -7.06 -21.93 -10.53
CA ALA A 49 -8.35 -22.51 -10.90
C ALA A 49 -8.97 -21.69 -12.05
N PRO A 50 -9.66 -22.33 -13.03
CA PRO A 50 -10.20 -21.65 -14.21
C PRO A 50 -11.09 -20.44 -13.85
N GLU A 51 -11.97 -20.60 -12.86
CA GLU A 51 -12.88 -19.56 -12.39
C GLU A 51 -12.13 -18.35 -11.79
N ALA A 52 -11.01 -18.60 -11.11
CA ALA A 52 -10.17 -17.53 -10.58
C ALA A 52 -9.46 -16.76 -11.70
N LEU A 53 -9.00 -17.47 -12.74
CA LEU A 53 -8.35 -16.87 -13.90
C LEU A 53 -9.30 -15.97 -14.69
N ASP A 54 -10.56 -16.37 -14.85
CA ASP A 54 -11.58 -15.55 -15.52
C ASP A 54 -11.84 -14.24 -14.76
N ILE A 55 -12.03 -14.32 -13.43
CA ILE A 55 -12.21 -13.13 -12.58
C ILE A 55 -10.98 -12.22 -12.62
N ILE A 56 -9.77 -12.79 -12.55
CA ILE A 56 -8.51 -12.02 -12.63
C ILE A 56 -8.40 -11.35 -14.00
N ALA A 57 -8.82 -12.00 -15.08
CA ALA A 57 -8.79 -11.43 -16.43
C ALA A 57 -9.76 -10.25 -16.58
N GLU A 58 -10.97 -10.35 -16.01
CA GLU A 58 -11.93 -9.23 -15.98
C GLU A 58 -11.40 -8.04 -15.17
N GLU A 59 -10.87 -8.30 -13.97
CA GLU A 59 -10.30 -7.27 -13.10
C GLU A 59 -9.09 -6.59 -13.77
N LYS A 60 -8.24 -7.37 -14.46
CA LYS A 60 -7.12 -6.85 -15.24
C LYS A 60 -7.59 -5.87 -16.32
N LYS A 61 -8.65 -6.21 -17.05
CA LYS A 61 -9.23 -5.32 -18.08
C LYS A 61 -9.73 -4.02 -17.45
N ALA A 62 -10.45 -4.10 -16.34
CA ALA A 62 -10.91 -2.93 -15.60
C ALA A 62 -9.73 -2.05 -15.13
N ILE A 63 -8.66 -2.65 -14.61
CA ILE A 63 -7.46 -1.92 -14.18
C ILE A 63 -6.79 -1.20 -15.35
N LEU A 64 -6.65 -1.85 -16.51
CA LEU A 64 -6.08 -1.23 -17.71
C LEU A 64 -6.88 0.01 -18.13
N ASP A 65 -8.21 -0.08 -18.12
CA ASP A 65 -9.10 1.04 -18.45
C ASP A 65 -8.95 2.21 -17.45
N LEU A 66 -8.79 1.90 -16.16
CA LEU A 66 -8.68 2.90 -15.09
C LEU A 66 -7.33 3.62 -15.08
N ILE A 67 -6.26 2.92 -15.47
CA ILE A 67 -4.91 3.47 -15.60
C ILE A 67 -4.75 4.22 -16.93
N LYS A 68 -5.65 3.99 -17.91
CA LYS A 68 -5.63 4.60 -19.25
C LYS A 68 -4.28 4.45 -19.96
N ASN A 69 -3.55 3.37 -19.68
CA ASN A 69 -2.18 3.12 -20.17
C ASN A 69 -1.17 4.24 -19.87
N LYS A 70 -1.42 5.09 -18.88
CA LYS A 70 -0.52 6.19 -18.49
C LYS A 70 0.17 5.87 -17.18
N VAL A 71 1.29 5.17 -17.29
CA VAL A 71 2.15 4.80 -16.16
C VAL A 71 3.54 5.42 -16.35
N LEU A 72 3.99 6.14 -15.34
CA LEU A 72 5.34 6.69 -15.25
C LEU A 72 6.24 5.66 -14.55
N VAL A 73 7.44 5.45 -15.07
CA VAL A 73 8.45 4.56 -14.49
C VAL A 73 9.64 5.38 -14.03
N GLN A 74 10.00 5.20 -12.77
CA GLN A 74 11.21 5.72 -12.13
C GLN A 74 12.19 4.56 -11.96
N ASP A 75 13.15 4.46 -12.88
CA ASP A 75 14.13 3.38 -12.92
C ASP A 75 15.37 3.73 -12.10
N TYR A 76 15.78 2.80 -11.24
CA TYR A 76 17.02 2.83 -10.46
C TYR A 76 17.92 1.68 -10.95
N LYS A 77 18.56 1.86 -12.10
CA LYS A 77 19.25 0.79 -12.84
C LYS A 77 20.35 0.12 -12.04
N LYS A 78 21.09 0.89 -11.23
CA LYS A 78 22.14 0.37 -10.32
C LYS A 78 21.63 -0.70 -9.34
N TYR A 79 20.35 -0.66 -9.02
CA TYR A 79 19.68 -1.59 -8.09
C TYR A 79 18.68 -2.51 -8.78
N LYS A 80 18.57 -2.48 -10.12
CA LYS A 80 17.59 -3.24 -10.90
C LYS A 80 16.17 -3.10 -10.33
N ALA A 81 15.80 -1.88 -9.94
CA ALA A 81 14.52 -1.58 -9.34
C ALA A 81 13.81 -0.49 -10.15
N SER A 82 12.50 -0.62 -10.26
CA SER A 82 11.64 0.32 -10.98
C SER A 82 10.44 0.67 -10.12
N ILE A 83 10.08 1.94 -10.02
CA ILE A 83 8.85 2.38 -9.37
C ILE A 83 7.86 2.80 -10.46
N PHE A 84 6.76 2.07 -10.56
CA PHE A 84 5.61 2.44 -11.36
C PHE A 84 4.76 3.43 -10.58
N VAL A 85 4.49 4.59 -11.17
CA VAL A 85 3.58 5.61 -10.65
C VAL A 85 2.43 5.75 -11.63
N TYR A 86 1.21 5.54 -11.16
CA TYR A 86 0.01 5.60 -11.98
C TYR A 86 -1.15 6.20 -11.21
N ASN A 87 -2.11 6.75 -11.94
CA ASN A 87 -3.34 7.26 -11.35
C ASN A 87 -4.46 6.27 -11.59
N TYR A 88 -5.17 5.95 -10.54
CA TYR A 88 -6.46 5.29 -10.61
C TYR A 88 -7.54 6.36 -10.66
N ILE A 89 -8.30 6.41 -11.75
CA ILE A 89 -9.37 7.40 -11.94
C ILE A 89 -10.69 6.66 -12.05
N LYS A 90 -11.61 6.89 -11.12
CA LYS A 90 -12.94 6.26 -11.12
C LYS A 90 -14.02 7.33 -10.93
N GLU A 91 -15.05 7.28 -11.75
CA GLU A 91 -16.26 8.08 -11.52
C GLU A 91 -17.04 7.49 -10.34
N GLN A 92 -17.30 8.31 -9.31
CA GLN A 92 -18.06 7.88 -8.14
C GLN A 92 -19.56 8.20 -8.29
N ASN A 93 -19.88 9.35 -8.86
CA ASN A 93 -21.23 9.83 -9.17
C ASN A 93 -21.19 10.57 -10.52
N LYS A 94 -22.36 10.82 -11.13
CA LYS A 94 -22.44 11.59 -12.39
C LYS A 94 -21.66 12.91 -12.28
N GLY A 95 -20.56 13.01 -13.02
CA GLY A 95 -19.71 14.20 -13.06
C GLY A 95 -18.75 14.37 -11.88
N VAL A 96 -18.62 13.38 -10.99
CA VAL A 96 -17.67 13.39 -9.86
C VAL A 96 -16.65 12.27 -10.04
N ILE A 97 -15.39 12.66 -10.25
CA ILE A 97 -14.27 11.74 -10.35
C ILE A 97 -13.49 11.66 -9.04
N ALA A 98 -13.15 10.45 -8.62
CA ALA A 98 -12.10 10.21 -7.64
C ALA A 98 -10.81 9.86 -8.39
N THR A 99 -9.72 10.54 -8.04
CA THR A 99 -8.38 10.23 -8.55
C THR A 99 -7.45 9.93 -7.39
N MET A 100 -6.67 8.86 -7.53
CA MET A 100 -5.71 8.43 -6.51
C MET A 100 -4.40 8.04 -7.19
N THR A 101 -3.29 8.65 -6.76
CA THR A 101 -1.95 8.28 -7.22
C THR A 101 -1.44 7.08 -6.44
N LEU A 102 -1.08 6.03 -7.16
CA LEU A 102 -0.58 4.78 -6.62
C LEU A 102 0.86 4.54 -7.08
N ARG A 103 1.58 3.77 -6.27
CA ARG A 103 2.96 3.38 -6.54
C ARG A 103 3.15 1.88 -6.38
N VAL A 104 3.93 1.27 -7.26
CA VAL A 104 4.35 -0.13 -7.16
C VAL A 104 5.84 -0.19 -7.43
N ILE A 105 6.60 -0.82 -6.54
CA ILE A 105 8.01 -1.13 -6.79
C ILE A 105 8.14 -2.52 -7.40
N LYS A 106 8.91 -2.62 -8.48
CA LYS A 106 9.37 -3.86 -9.08
C LYS A 106 10.86 -4.01 -8.83
N THR A 107 11.26 -5.18 -8.38
CA THR A 107 12.66 -5.62 -8.30
C THR A 107 12.80 -6.97 -9.00
N GLU A 108 14.02 -7.51 -9.02
CA GLU A 108 14.27 -8.89 -9.48
C GLU A 108 13.50 -9.95 -8.66
N TYR A 109 13.00 -9.60 -7.47
CA TYR A 109 12.26 -10.49 -6.57
C TYR A 109 10.72 -10.35 -6.69
N GLY A 110 10.24 -9.50 -7.61
CA GLY A 110 8.82 -9.32 -7.87
C GLY A 110 8.32 -7.91 -7.58
N MET A 111 7.00 -7.76 -7.54
CA MET A 111 6.32 -6.47 -7.41
C MET A 111 5.64 -6.32 -6.05
N ARG A 112 5.69 -5.11 -5.49
CA ARG A 112 5.03 -4.76 -4.22
C ARG A 112 4.37 -3.39 -4.31
N SER A 113 3.12 -3.32 -3.85
CA SER A 113 2.43 -2.03 -3.69
C SER A 113 3.10 -1.21 -2.59
N LEU A 114 3.22 0.08 -2.86
CA LEU A 114 3.83 1.06 -2.00
C LEU A 114 2.71 1.90 -1.37
N ASN A 115 2.62 1.90 -0.03
CA ASN A 115 1.57 2.63 0.71
C ASN A 115 1.76 4.15 0.60
N HIS A 116 0.70 4.93 0.85
CA HIS A 116 0.66 6.40 0.68
C HIS A 116 1.49 7.22 1.68
N GLU A 117 2.22 6.61 2.62
CA GLU A 117 3.13 7.32 3.52
C GLU A 117 4.45 7.69 2.81
N GLU A 118 5.29 8.51 3.46
CA GLU A 118 6.65 8.77 3.02
C GLU A 118 7.44 7.45 2.95
N ILE A 119 7.91 7.11 1.75
CA ILE A 119 8.51 5.80 1.47
C ILE A 119 10.02 5.94 1.49
N VAL A 120 10.63 5.63 2.63
CA VAL A 120 12.08 5.52 2.75
C VAL A 120 12.50 4.13 2.28
N LEU A 121 12.99 4.04 1.04
CA LEU A 121 13.51 2.81 0.48
C LEU A 121 15.01 2.69 0.76
N ASN A 122 15.41 1.68 1.53
CA ASN A 122 16.81 1.30 1.62
C ASN A 122 17.22 0.53 0.37
N LEU A 123 17.81 1.24 -0.60
CA LEU A 123 18.21 0.68 -1.90
C LEU A 123 19.21 -0.48 -1.77
N LYS A 124 20.07 -0.49 -0.73
CA LYS A 124 21.00 -1.61 -0.48
C LYS A 124 20.26 -2.91 -0.10
N ASN A 125 19.11 -2.79 0.56
CA ASN A 125 18.29 -3.93 0.96
C ASN A 125 17.45 -4.50 -0.19
N LEU A 126 17.26 -3.75 -1.29
CA LEU A 126 16.54 -4.24 -2.47
C LEU A 126 17.24 -5.44 -3.14
N LYS A 127 18.56 -5.62 -2.92
CA LYS A 127 19.37 -6.76 -3.38
C LYS A 127 19.27 -8.04 -2.51
N LYS A 128 18.47 -8.03 -1.43
CA LYS A 128 18.42 -9.13 -0.44
C LYS A 128 17.02 -9.71 -0.20
N LEU A 129 16.01 -9.32 -0.98
CA LEU A 129 14.61 -9.66 -0.70
C LEU A 129 14.20 -11.04 -1.23
N VAL A 130 14.83 -12.12 -0.73
CA VAL A 130 14.33 -13.50 -0.95
C VAL A 130 13.59 -14.09 0.25
N GLN A 131 13.76 -13.66 1.50
CA GLN A 131 13.36 -14.54 2.63
C GLN A 131 12.56 -13.96 3.80
N ASN A 132 11.86 -12.83 3.67
CA ASN A 132 11.10 -12.30 4.82
C ASN A 132 9.61 -12.13 4.52
N GLU A 133 8.93 -13.20 4.12
CA GLU A 133 7.50 -13.35 4.46
C GLU A 133 7.32 -14.05 5.83
N ASN A 134 8.39 -14.56 6.45
CA ASN A 134 8.35 -15.25 7.75
C ASN A 134 9.46 -14.82 8.75
N LEU A 135 9.91 -13.57 8.73
CA LEU A 135 10.53 -13.05 9.97
C LEU A 135 9.39 -12.70 10.93
N GLN A 136 9.18 -13.57 11.92
CA GLN A 136 8.75 -13.08 13.22
C GLN A 136 9.71 -11.95 13.59
N ASP A 137 9.20 -10.72 13.65
CA ASP A 137 9.95 -9.53 14.07
C ASP A 137 10.54 -9.78 15.46
N LYS A 138 11.74 -10.35 15.53
CA LYS A 138 12.53 -10.39 16.76
C LYS A 138 13.14 -9.02 16.92
N GLY A 139 12.46 -8.17 17.67
CA GLY A 139 13.10 -7.01 18.31
C GLY A 139 12.29 -5.72 18.36
N ARG A 140 11.21 -5.57 17.57
CA ARG A 140 10.32 -4.40 17.69
C ARG A 140 8.86 -4.83 17.66
N PRO A 141 8.03 -4.43 18.63
CA PRO A 141 6.60 -4.73 18.59
C PRO A 141 6.03 -4.22 17.26
N LYS A 142 5.27 -5.08 16.56
CA LYS A 142 4.51 -4.65 15.38
C LYS A 142 3.73 -3.39 15.74
N GLY A 143 3.81 -2.38 14.87
CA GLY A 143 3.03 -1.17 15.02
C GLY A 143 1.53 -1.49 15.12
N PRO A 144 0.74 -0.60 15.72
CA PRO A 144 -0.71 -0.76 15.75
C PRO A 144 -1.25 -0.88 14.31
N GLY A 145 -2.19 -1.80 14.10
CA GLY A 145 -2.80 -1.98 12.78
C GLY A 145 -3.58 -0.74 12.31
N ASN A 146 -3.77 -0.59 11.00
CA ASN A 146 -4.42 0.60 10.40
C ASN A 146 -5.78 0.93 11.04
N ARG A 147 -6.57 -0.09 11.41
CA ARG A 147 -7.85 0.09 12.10
C ARG A 147 -7.68 0.76 13.47
N ALA A 148 -6.67 0.36 14.24
CA ALA A 148 -6.38 0.96 15.54
C ALA A 148 -5.88 2.40 15.39
N LEU A 149 -5.02 2.66 14.39
CA LEU A 149 -4.53 4.00 14.07
C LEU A 149 -5.66 4.96 13.72
N GLN A 150 -6.49 4.58 12.75
CA GLN A 150 -7.62 5.40 12.32
C GLN A 150 -8.58 5.71 13.48
N ARG A 151 -8.99 4.70 14.24
CA ARG A 151 -9.89 4.89 15.38
C ARG A 151 -9.27 5.76 16.47
N THR A 152 -7.98 5.63 16.73
CA THR A 152 -7.28 6.48 17.71
C THR A 152 -7.26 7.94 17.29
N ILE A 153 -7.04 8.24 15.99
CA ILE A 153 -7.10 9.60 15.45
C ILE A 153 -8.52 10.18 15.53
N GLU A 154 -9.53 9.38 15.18
CA GLU A 154 -10.93 9.78 15.27
C GLU A 154 -11.34 10.11 16.72
N ILE A 155 -10.91 9.29 17.67
CA ILE A 155 -11.11 9.53 19.10
C ILE A 155 -10.42 10.81 19.57
N ASP A 156 -9.17 11.06 19.15
CA ASP A 156 -8.44 12.27 19.54
C ASP A 156 -9.15 13.54 19.02
N LYS A 157 -9.60 13.55 17.77
CA LYS A 157 -10.42 14.65 17.22
C LYS A 157 -11.76 14.82 17.95
N TYR A 158 -12.39 13.71 18.31
CA TYR A 158 -13.65 13.74 19.06
C TYR A 158 -13.47 14.34 20.45
N LEU A 159 -12.37 13.98 21.14
CA LEU A 159 -12.00 14.51 22.45
C LEU A 159 -11.60 15.98 22.42
N GLU A 160 -10.94 16.45 21.35
CA GLU A 160 -10.68 17.89 21.14
C GLU A 160 -11.97 18.71 21.14
N SER A 161 -13.04 18.17 20.55
CA SER A 161 -14.36 18.80 20.52
C SER A 161 -15.21 18.52 21.78
N ASN A 162 -14.86 17.51 22.58
CA ASN A 162 -15.64 17.04 23.72
C ASN A 162 -14.74 16.63 24.91
N PRO A 163 -14.04 17.58 25.56
CA PRO A 163 -12.94 17.29 26.49
C PRO A 163 -13.36 16.64 27.82
N LYS A 164 -14.67 16.62 28.14
CA LYS A 164 -15.21 16.05 29.39
C LYS A 164 -15.77 14.64 29.25
N LYS A 165 -15.72 14.05 28.05
CA LYS A 165 -16.26 12.72 27.80
C LYS A 165 -15.37 11.63 28.40
N ASP A 166 -16.01 10.59 28.90
CA ASP A 166 -15.31 9.44 29.46
C ASP A 166 -14.66 8.55 28.39
N MET A 167 -13.42 8.16 28.65
CA MET A 167 -12.58 7.42 27.71
C MET A 167 -13.03 5.97 27.51
N ASP A 168 -13.66 5.32 28.52
CA ASP A 168 -14.18 3.95 28.35
C ASP A 168 -15.32 3.94 27.35
N ASN A 169 -16.27 4.85 27.56
CA ASN A 169 -17.44 4.96 26.69
C ASN A 169 -17.05 5.30 25.26
N ILE A 170 -16.12 6.25 25.07
CA ILE A 170 -15.63 6.60 23.73
C ILE A 170 -14.89 5.42 23.07
N CYS A 171 -13.97 4.75 23.78
CA CYS A 171 -13.27 3.60 23.20
C CYS A 171 -14.24 2.51 22.73
N LYS A 172 -15.27 2.24 23.56
CA LYS A 172 -16.33 1.28 23.24
C LYS A 172 -17.17 1.71 22.03
N GLU A 173 -17.57 2.97 21.95
CA GLU A 173 -18.30 3.54 20.80
C GLU A 173 -17.50 3.39 19.49
N PHE A 174 -16.18 3.62 19.54
CA PHE A 174 -15.30 3.52 18.38
C PHE A 174 -14.77 2.09 18.13
N GLY A 175 -15.23 1.10 18.91
CA GLY A 175 -14.93 -0.31 18.73
C GLY A 175 -13.46 -0.67 18.93
N ILE A 176 -12.77 0.00 19.87
CA ILE A 176 -11.39 -0.34 20.27
C ILE A 176 -11.27 -0.44 21.80
N SER A 177 -10.33 -1.25 22.30
CA SER A 177 -10.05 -1.28 23.75
C SER A 177 -9.24 -0.05 24.18
N LYS A 178 -9.41 0.40 25.43
CA LYS A 178 -8.55 1.44 26.04
C LYS A 178 -7.07 1.14 25.90
N SER A 179 -6.68 -0.13 26.11
CA SER A 179 -5.28 -0.56 25.99
C SER A 179 -4.74 -0.39 24.57
N THR A 180 -5.56 -0.69 23.56
CA THR A 180 -5.21 -0.47 22.15
C THR A 180 -5.13 1.01 21.82
N TYR A 181 -6.07 1.82 22.32
CA TYR A 181 -6.06 3.28 22.17
C TYR A 181 -4.77 3.89 22.72
N TYR A 182 -4.44 3.62 24.00
CA TYR A 182 -3.24 4.20 24.63
C TYR A 182 -1.93 3.74 23.98
N ARG A 183 -1.82 2.45 23.61
CA ARG A 183 -0.65 1.94 22.88
C ARG A 183 -0.49 2.61 21.52
N THR A 184 -1.59 2.77 20.79
CA THR A 184 -1.59 3.41 19.48
C THR A 184 -1.27 4.90 19.59
N LYS A 185 -1.84 5.59 20.58
CA LYS A 185 -1.55 7.01 20.86
C LYS A 185 -0.11 7.25 21.28
N TRP A 186 0.45 6.38 22.11
CA TRP A 186 1.87 6.45 22.48
C TRP A 186 2.77 6.21 21.26
N TRP A 187 2.42 5.25 20.41
CA TRP A 187 3.13 5.00 19.16
C TRP A 187 3.06 6.19 18.19
N LEU A 188 1.90 6.85 18.07
CA LEU A 188 1.72 8.08 17.30
C LEU A 188 2.58 9.24 17.85
N LYS A 189 2.64 9.41 19.18
CA LYS A 189 3.50 10.41 19.82
C LYS A 189 4.99 10.14 19.57
N GLY A 190 5.41 8.87 19.57
CA GLY A 190 6.80 8.47 19.33
C GLY A 190 7.28 8.62 17.88
N LYS A 191 6.38 8.92 16.93
CA LYS A 191 6.73 9.28 15.54
C LYS A 191 6.95 10.78 15.34
N VAL A 192 6.65 11.62 16.34
CA VAL A 192 7.04 13.04 16.33
C VAL A 192 8.45 13.14 16.91
N VAL A 193 9.44 12.86 16.08
CA VAL A 193 10.81 13.33 16.26
C VAL A 193 11.17 14.02 14.95
N LEU A 194 11.52 15.30 15.08
CA LEU A 194 11.92 16.23 14.01
C LEU A 194 12.85 15.59 12.97
#